data_AF-A0A350C5R3-F1
#
_entry.id   AF-A0A350C5R3-F1
#
_cell.length_a   1.000
_cell.length_b   1.000
_cell.length_c   1.000
_cell.angle_alpha   90.00
_cell.angle_beta   90.00
_cell.angle_gamma   90.00
#
_symmetry.space_group_name_H-M   'P 1'
#
loop_
_entity.id
_entity.type
_entity.pdbx_description
1 polymer ?
#
loop_
_entity_poly.entity_id
_entity_poly.type
_entity_poly.pdbx_seq_one_letter_code
_entity_poly.pdbx_strand_id
1 'polypeptide(L)'
;MLTSRIDTEPQRLDYLDSVRGIAAMMVVIYHFIGWNWPDYTKFHVASMVFNGADAVSFFFVLSGFVLSYKYFQSDKEVKMGNYIFKRILRLYPAFIFTIIVNYLYWNRALLLEGNCIPVLKDMFLNNDQKLWEELAMVRLAHKFYIPGWTLGVEMVLSLAVPVLVYLSRKNIKMIWWVIPMSIFIENHFSSFALHFVLGIMLAYYYPQIKE
;
A
#
# COMPACT_ATOMS: atom_id res chain seq x y z
N MET A 1 36.09 23.99 19.85
CA MET A 1 36.09 23.42 18.50
C MET A 1 34.80 22.62 18.37
N LEU A 2 33.80 23.19 17.69
CA LEU A 2 32.43 22.69 17.65
C LEU A 2 32.34 21.44 16.78
N THR A 3 32.00 20.29 17.37
CA THR A 3 31.55 19.12 16.61
C THR A 3 30.22 19.46 15.96
N SER A 4 30.24 19.85 14.69
CA SER A 4 29.03 19.88 13.87
C SER A 4 28.54 18.44 13.75
N ARG A 5 27.58 18.06 14.61
CA ARG A 5 26.68 16.95 14.32
C ARG A 5 25.98 17.32 13.03
N ILE A 6 26.48 16.80 11.90
CA ILE A 6 25.71 16.76 10.67
C ILE A 6 24.52 15.88 11.05
N ASP A 7 23.38 16.51 11.30
CA ASP A 7 22.09 15.84 11.33
C ASP A 7 21.92 15.24 9.94
N THR A 8 22.43 14.02 9.74
CA THR A 8 22.20 13.26 8.51
C THR A 8 20.72 12.95 8.51
N GLU A 9 19.94 13.81 7.88
CA GLU A 9 18.61 13.46 7.37
C GLU A 9 18.71 12.04 6.79
N PRO A 10 17.82 11.12 7.19
CA PRO A 10 17.90 9.73 6.75
C PRO A 10 17.98 9.72 5.22
N GLN A 11 19.11 9.27 4.69
CA GLN A 11 19.42 9.32 3.27
C GLN A 11 18.26 8.72 2.49
N ARG A 12 17.54 9.55 1.73
CA ARG A 12 16.44 9.09 0.88
C ARG A 12 17.05 8.15 -0.16
N LEU A 13 16.55 6.94 -0.21
CA LEU A 13 17.04 5.92 -1.13
C LEU A 13 16.30 6.10 -2.46
N ASP A 14 16.74 7.07 -3.27
CA ASP A 14 16.05 7.47 -4.51
C ASP A 14 15.88 6.31 -5.50
N TYR A 15 16.79 5.35 -5.50
CA TYR A 15 16.68 4.13 -6.31
C TYR A 15 15.43 3.31 -5.97
N LEU A 16 14.95 3.33 -4.72
CA LEU A 16 13.73 2.63 -4.34
C LEU A 16 12.49 3.27 -4.96
N ASP A 17 12.49 4.58 -5.15
CA ASP A 17 11.39 5.27 -5.83
C ASP A 17 11.34 4.88 -7.32
N SER A 18 12.51 4.71 -7.97
CA SER A 18 12.58 4.20 -9.35
C SER A 18 12.05 2.76 -9.47
N VAL A 19 12.44 1.87 -8.56
CA VAL A 19 11.97 0.47 -8.60
C VAL A 19 10.47 0.37 -8.33
N ARG A 20 9.91 1.23 -7.45
CA ARG A 20 8.45 1.37 -7.28
C ARG A 20 7.75 1.75 -8.59
N GLY A 21 8.34 2.68 -9.36
CA GLY A 21 7.81 3.08 -10.67
C GLY A 21 7.74 1.90 -11.65
N ILE A 22 8.80 1.09 -11.71
CA ILE A 22 8.84 -0.11 -12.56
C ILE A 22 7.77 -1.11 -12.12
N ALA A 23 7.68 -1.41 -10.82
CA ALA A 23 6.68 -2.32 -10.27
C ALA A 23 5.24 -1.82 -10.55
N ALA A 24 4.99 -0.50 -10.44
CA ALA A 24 3.70 0.08 -10.79
C ALA A 24 3.36 -0.13 -12.27
N MET A 25 4.35 0.02 -13.16
CA MET A 25 4.16 -0.22 -14.60
C MET A 25 3.79 -1.67 -14.88
N MET A 26 4.44 -2.63 -14.21
CA MET A 26 4.12 -4.06 -14.33
C MET A 26 2.66 -4.34 -13.95
N VAL A 27 2.16 -3.75 -12.87
CA VAL A 27 0.75 -3.89 -12.44
C VAL A 27 -0.22 -3.33 -13.48
N VAL A 28 0.09 -2.16 -14.06
CA VAL A 28 -0.76 -1.55 -15.10
C VAL A 28 -0.81 -2.43 -16.35
N ILE A 29 0.34 -2.93 -16.81
CA ILE A 29 0.44 -3.81 -17.99
C ILE A 29 -0.33 -5.12 -17.73
N TYR A 30 -0.19 -5.70 -16.54
CA TYR A 30 -0.92 -6.91 -16.15
C TYR A 30 -2.44 -6.75 -16.29
N HIS A 31 -3.00 -5.69 -15.71
CA HIS A 31 -4.44 -5.43 -15.79
C HIS A 31 -4.89 -5.10 -17.22
N PHE A 32 -4.08 -4.33 -17.96
CA PHE A 32 -4.39 -4.00 -19.35
C PHE A 32 -4.46 -5.23 -20.25
N ILE A 33 -3.53 -6.18 -20.10
CA ILE A 33 -3.55 -7.44 -20.83
C ILE A 33 -4.74 -8.30 -20.40
N GLY A 34 -4.94 -8.46 -19.08
CA GLY A 34 -6.02 -9.30 -18.54
C GLY A 34 -7.42 -8.84 -18.89
N TRP A 35 -7.66 -7.53 -19.05
CA TRP A 35 -8.97 -7.00 -19.43
C TRP A 35 -9.26 -7.06 -20.93
N ASN A 36 -8.25 -6.93 -21.79
CA ASN A 36 -8.45 -6.84 -23.24
C ASN A 36 -8.23 -8.16 -23.99
N TRP A 37 -7.42 -9.08 -23.45
CA TRP A 37 -7.06 -10.35 -24.11
C TRP A 37 -7.06 -11.56 -23.17
N PRO A 38 -8.22 -11.92 -22.57
CA PRO A 38 -8.30 -13.02 -21.60
C PRO A 38 -7.97 -14.41 -22.18
N ASP A 39 -8.19 -14.65 -23.48
CA ASP A 39 -8.15 -16.01 -24.07
C ASP A 39 -6.93 -16.31 -24.97
N TYR A 40 -5.94 -15.42 -25.03
CA TYR A 40 -4.81 -15.58 -25.97
C TYR A 40 -3.57 -16.18 -25.30
N THR A 41 -3.28 -17.46 -25.58
CA THR A 41 -2.10 -18.23 -25.13
C THR A 41 -0.76 -17.49 -25.28
N LYS A 42 -0.57 -16.68 -26.34
CA LYS A 42 0.65 -15.88 -26.53
C LYS A 42 0.83 -14.76 -25.51
N PHE A 43 -0.25 -14.27 -24.91
CA PHE A 43 -0.23 -13.25 -23.85
C PHE A 43 -0.04 -13.84 -22.45
N HIS A 44 -0.16 -15.16 -22.26
CA HIS A 44 0.12 -15.78 -20.97
C HIS A 44 1.61 -15.68 -20.58
N VAL A 45 2.52 -15.71 -21.56
CA VAL A 45 3.95 -15.49 -21.29
C VAL A 45 4.20 -14.04 -20.86
N ALA A 46 3.55 -13.08 -21.52
CA ALA A 46 3.62 -11.68 -21.13
C ALA A 46 3.00 -11.44 -19.73
N SER A 47 1.85 -12.04 -19.41
CA SER A 47 1.25 -11.95 -18.07
C SER A 47 2.07 -12.66 -16.98
N MET A 48 2.87 -13.67 -17.35
CA MET A 48 3.79 -14.34 -16.44
C MET A 48 5.03 -13.48 -16.16
N VAL A 49 5.55 -12.76 -17.15
CA VAL A 49 6.64 -11.78 -16.97
C VAL A 49 6.16 -10.54 -16.22
N PHE A 50 4.94 -10.07 -16.53
CA PHE A 50 4.29 -8.95 -15.85
C PHE A 50 3.29 -9.46 -14.81
N ASN A 51 3.72 -10.30 -13.86
CA ASN A 51 2.82 -10.81 -12.83
C ASN A 51 2.44 -9.68 -11.85
N GLY A 52 1.18 -9.23 -11.91
CA GLY A 52 0.66 -8.19 -11.02
C GLY A 52 0.69 -8.58 -9.55
N ALA A 53 0.53 -9.86 -9.22
CA ALA A 53 0.57 -10.33 -7.84
C ALA A 53 1.98 -10.19 -7.23
N ASP A 54 3.02 -10.54 -7.99
CA ASP A 54 4.41 -10.44 -7.54
C ASP A 54 4.85 -8.98 -7.41
N ALA A 55 4.44 -8.13 -8.35
CA ALA A 55 4.69 -6.69 -8.26
C ALA A 55 4.02 -6.07 -7.02
N VAL A 56 2.82 -6.50 -6.66
CA VAL A 56 2.14 -6.08 -5.42
C VAL A 56 2.88 -6.61 -4.18
N SER A 57 3.31 -7.88 -4.17
CA SER A 57 4.15 -8.44 -3.10
C SER A 57 5.44 -7.62 -2.91
N PHE A 58 6.07 -7.20 -4.01
CA PHE A 58 7.24 -6.32 -3.97
C PHE A 58 6.93 -4.97 -3.31
N PHE A 59 5.79 -4.34 -3.60
CA PHE A 59 5.36 -3.13 -2.90
C PHE A 59 5.24 -3.33 -1.39
N PHE A 60 4.70 -4.47 -0.94
CA PHE A 60 4.59 -4.77 0.49
C PHE A 60 5.95 -4.95 1.17
N VAL A 61 6.87 -5.72 0.57
CA VAL A 61 8.26 -5.84 1.09
C VAL A 61 8.90 -4.47 1.20
N LEU A 62 8.78 -3.66 0.14
CA LEU A 62 9.43 -2.37 0.08
C LEU A 62 8.80 -1.35 1.04
N SER A 63 7.49 -1.41 1.27
CA SER A 63 6.82 -0.60 2.28
C SER A 63 7.27 -0.99 3.69
N GLY A 64 7.38 -2.28 4.01
CA GLY A 64 7.94 -2.74 5.29
C GLY A 64 9.38 -2.27 5.51
N PHE A 65 10.21 -2.35 4.46
CA PHE A 65 11.61 -1.90 4.49
C PHE A 65 11.73 -0.39 4.72
N VAL A 66 11.14 0.43 3.84
CA VAL A 66 11.32 1.90 3.88
C VAL A 66 10.73 2.50 5.16
N LEU A 67 9.61 1.97 5.64
CA LEU A 67 8.98 2.46 6.88
C LEU A 67 9.84 2.12 8.10
N SER A 68 10.40 0.91 8.18
CA SER A 68 11.17 0.47 9.34
C SER A 68 12.61 0.96 9.33
N TYR A 69 13.22 1.11 8.15
CA TYR A 69 14.62 1.52 7.97
C TYR A 69 14.96 2.82 8.68
N LYS A 70 14.10 3.84 8.56
CA LYS A 70 14.32 5.14 9.23
C LYS A 70 14.36 5.03 10.75
N TYR A 71 13.64 4.06 11.30
CA TYR A 71 13.60 3.82 12.74
C TYR A 71 14.69 2.86 13.21
N PHE A 72 15.29 2.03 12.37
CA PHE A 72 16.48 1.27 12.78
C PHE A 72 17.77 2.10 12.66
N GLN A 73 17.82 3.04 11.71
CA GLN A 73 18.94 3.98 11.53
C GLN A 73 19.00 5.10 12.59
N SER A 74 17.88 5.40 13.26
CA SER A 74 17.79 6.52 14.19
C SER A 74 17.36 6.04 15.56
N ASP A 75 18.03 6.45 16.63
CA ASP A 75 17.60 6.21 18.03
C ASP A 75 16.37 7.03 18.46
N LYS A 76 15.67 7.65 17.51
CA LYS A 76 14.46 8.40 17.78
C LYS A 76 13.29 7.45 18.05
N GLU A 77 12.57 7.75 19.13
CA GLU A 77 11.29 7.10 19.43
C GLU A 77 10.28 7.32 18.30
N VAL A 78 9.46 6.30 18.06
CA VAL A 78 8.42 6.36 17.03
C VAL A 78 7.28 7.24 17.52
N LYS A 79 7.22 8.49 17.04
CA LYS A 79 6.08 9.38 17.27
C LYS A 79 4.86 8.90 16.46
N MET A 80 4.09 7.97 17.05
CA MET A 80 2.94 7.29 16.42
C MET A 80 1.99 8.26 15.71
N GLY A 81 1.54 9.32 16.40
CA GLY A 81 0.58 10.28 15.83
C GLY A 81 1.10 10.98 14.58
N ASN A 82 2.35 11.47 14.60
CA ASN A 82 2.95 12.16 13.47
C ASN A 82 3.19 11.21 12.28
N TYR A 83 3.56 9.96 12.57
CA TYR A 83 3.75 8.92 11.54
C TYR A 83 2.44 8.58 10.83
N ILE A 84 1.38 8.30 11.59
CA ILE A 84 0.06 7.96 11.04
C ILE A 84 -0.49 9.14 10.25
N PHE A 85 -0.43 10.36 10.80
CA PHE A 85 -0.95 11.56 10.15
C PHE A 85 -0.28 11.82 8.80
N LYS A 86 1.06 11.77 8.74
CA LYS A 86 1.81 11.91 7.48
C LYS A 86 1.43 10.85 6.46
N ARG A 87 1.12 9.64 6.92
CA ARG A 87 0.75 8.53 6.04
C ARG A 87 -0.66 8.68 5.48
N ILE A 88 -1.62 9.09 6.30
CA ILE A 88 -2.97 9.42 5.86
C ILE A 88 -2.90 10.54 4.82
N LEU A 89 -2.22 11.66 5.13
CA LEU A 89 -2.07 12.77 4.17
C LEU A 89 -1.40 12.39 2.84
N ARG A 90 -0.57 11.33 2.83
CA ARG A 90 0.06 10.84 1.60
C ARG A 90 -0.85 9.94 0.77
N LEU A 91 -1.61 9.05 1.41
CA LEU A 91 -2.38 8.00 0.73
C LEU A 91 -3.84 8.41 0.45
N TYR A 92 -4.48 9.08 1.41
CA TYR A 92 -5.90 9.40 1.36
C TYR A 92 -6.29 10.37 0.22
N PRO A 93 -5.51 11.43 -0.11
CA PRO A 93 -5.89 12.34 -1.19
C PRO A 93 -5.95 11.65 -2.56
N ALA A 94 -4.95 10.82 -2.87
CA ALA A 94 -4.94 10.06 -4.11
C ALA A 94 -6.09 9.04 -4.15
N PHE A 95 -6.38 8.38 -3.03
CA PHE A 95 -7.48 7.44 -2.92
C PHE A 95 -8.85 8.10 -3.13
N ILE A 96 -9.14 9.20 -2.42
CA ILE A 96 -10.38 9.96 -2.59
C ILE A 96 -10.54 10.39 -4.05
N PHE A 97 -9.48 10.92 -4.67
CA PHE A 97 -9.51 11.32 -6.07
C PHE A 97 -9.88 10.15 -6.98
N THR A 98 -9.28 8.98 -6.80
CA THR A 98 -9.58 7.80 -7.61
C THR A 98 -11.02 7.31 -7.46
N ILE A 99 -11.58 7.33 -6.24
CA ILE A 99 -12.97 6.96 -5.99
C ILE A 99 -13.92 7.94 -6.66
N ILE A 100 -13.70 9.25 -6.49
CA ILE A 100 -14.58 10.28 -7.07
C ILE A 100 -14.58 10.17 -8.59
N VAL A 101 -13.41 10.04 -9.23
CA VAL A 101 -13.31 9.90 -10.68
C VAL A 101 -14.03 8.64 -11.18
N ASN A 102 -13.85 7.49 -10.52
CA ASN A 102 -14.53 6.25 -10.90
C ASN A 102 -16.04 6.33 -10.68
N TYR A 103 -16.49 6.97 -9.60
CA TYR A 103 -17.91 7.17 -9.32
C TYR A 103 -18.58 8.04 -10.38
N LEU A 104 -17.92 9.13 -10.81
CA LEU A 104 -18.40 9.99 -11.89
C LEU A 104 -18.42 9.22 -13.23
N TYR A 105 -17.39 8.42 -13.50
CA TYR A 105 -17.32 7.59 -14.70
C TYR A 105 -18.42 6.50 -14.73
N TRP A 106 -18.76 5.92 -13.59
CA TRP A 106 -19.87 4.98 -13.45
C TRP A 106 -21.21 5.63 -13.81
N ASN A 107 -21.42 6.88 -13.36
CA ASN A 107 -22.62 7.67 -13.60
C ASN A 107 -22.57 8.50 -14.90
N ARG A 108 -21.62 8.22 -15.80
CA ARG A 108 -21.39 9.04 -17.01
C ARG A 108 -22.62 9.19 -17.91
N ALA A 109 -23.49 8.18 -18.00
CA ALA A 109 -24.69 8.24 -18.84
C ALA A 109 -25.62 9.39 -18.40
N LEU A 110 -25.92 9.45 -17.10
CA LEU A 110 -26.75 10.52 -16.51
C LEU A 110 -26.08 11.90 -16.62
N LEU A 111 -24.76 11.96 -16.47
CA LEU A 111 -24.01 13.21 -16.60
C LEU A 111 -24.00 13.74 -18.04
N LEU A 112 -23.86 12.85 -19.03
CA LEU A 112 -23.88 13.22 -20.46
C LEU A 112 -25.28 13.66 -20.92
N GLU A 113 -26.34 13.17 -20.27
CA GLU A 113 -27.72 13.63 -20.47
C GLU A 113 -28.02 14.99 -19.79
N GLY A 114 -27.05 15.58 -19.06
CA GLY A 114 -27.22 16.83 -18.31
C GLY A 114 -27.90 16.66 -16.95
N ASN A 115 -28.16 15.43 -16.52
CA ASN A 115 -28.84 15.11 -15.26
C ASN A 115 -27.84 15.02 -14.10
N CYS A 116 -27.36 16.18 -13.62
CA CYS A 116 -26.41 16.27 -12.51
C CYS A 116 -27.06 16.03 -11.14
N ILE A 117 -28.33 16.42 -11.00
CA ILE A 117 -29.05 16.42 -9.71
C ILE A 117 -29.20 14.99 -9.14
N PRO A 118 -29.59 13.97 -9.92
CA PRO A 118 -29.67 12.60 -9.40
C PRO A 118 -28.32 12.07 -8.90
N VAL A 119 -27.23 12.38 -9.61
CA VAL A 119 -25.87 11.95 -9.23
C VAL A 119 -25.46 12.57 -7.89
N LEU A 120 -25.71 13.87 -7.70
CA LEU A 120 -25.42 14.57 -6.44
C LEU A 120 -26.31 14.08 -5.28
N LYS A 121 -27.59 13.80 -5.56
CA LYS A 121 -28.51 13.21 -4.56
C LYS A 121 -28.03 11.83 -4.11
N ASP A 122 -27.58 10.99 -5.03
CA ASP A 122 -27.02 9.68 -4.66
C ASP A 122 -25.72 9.82 -3.86
N MET A 123 -24.84 10.75 -4.24
CA MET A 123 -23.58 11.00 -3.51
C MET A 123 -23.78 11.44 -2.07
N PHE A 124 -24.68 12.41 -1.83
CA PHE A 124 -24.75 13.10 -0.54
C PHE A 124 -25.96 12.71 0.33
N LEU A 125 -27.05 12.23 -0.27
CA LEU A 125 -28.32 11.99 0.45
C LEU A 125 -28.69 10.51 0.51
N ASN A 126 -28.81 9.84 -0.63
CA ASN A 126 -29.32 8.47 -0.65
C ASN A 126 -28.22 7.46 -0.29
N ASN A 127 -26.99 7.68 -0.79
CA ASN A 127 -25.85 6.78 -0.59
C ASN A 127 -26.19 5.32 -0.95
N ASP A 128 -26.97 5.08 -2.00
CA ASP A 128 -27.44 3.73 -2.37
C ASP A 128 -26.24 2.85 -2.76
N GLN A 129 -25.21 3.46 -3.34
CA GLN A 129 -23.97 2.80 -3.70
C GLN A 129 -22.97 2.65 -2.53
N LYS A 130 -23.32 3.16 -1.35
CA LYS A 130 -22.50 3.18 -0.14
C LYS A 130 -21.11 3.83 -0.35
N LEU A 131 -21.08 4.93 -1.10
CA LEU A 131 -19.87 5.71 -1.41
C LEU A 131 -19.10 6.12 -0.14
N TRP A 132 -19.81 6.49 0.92
CA TRP A 132 -19.20 6.87 2.20
C TRP A 132 -18.48 5.70 2.89
N GLU A 133 -19.00 4.47 2.77
CA GLU A 133 -18.31 3.26 3.30
C GLU A 133 -17.00 3.00 2.53
N GLU A 134 -16.98 3.29 1.22
CA GLU A 134 -15.77 3.17 0.41
C GLU A 134 -14.74 4.25 0.71
N LEU A 135 -15.18 5.51 0.84
CA LEU A 135 -14.32 6.62 1.23
C LEU A 135 -13.74 6.45 2.63
N ALA A 136 -14.46 5.77 3.53
CA ALA A 136 -13.99 5.43 4.87
C ALA A 136 -13.07 4.19 4.90
N MET A 137 -12.85 3.51 3.76
CA MET A 137 -12.05 2.27 3.67
C MET A 137 -12.50 1.17 4.64
N VAL A 138 -13.80 1.13 4.93
CA VAL A 138 -14.42 0.11 5.80
C VAL A 138 -14.64 -1.19 5.04
N ARG A 139 -14.75 -1.11 3.71
CA ARG A 139 -14.98 -2.27 2.85
C ARG A 139 -13.67 -3.00 2.53
N LEU A 140 -13.69 -4.32 2.68
CA LEU A 140 -12.60 -5.21 2.24
C LEU A 140 -12.55 -5.34 0.71
N ALA A 141 -13.69 -5.20 0.04
CA ALA A 141 -13.80 -5.21 -1.42
C ALA A 141 -14.47 -3.90 -1.89
N HIS A 142 -13.71 -3.10 -2.63
CA HIS A 142 -14.18 -1.82 -3.17
C HIS A 142 -14.86 -2.03 -4.53
N LYS A 143 -16.01 -1.39 -4.71
CA LYS A 143 -16.82 -1.44 -5.93
C LYS A 143 -16.31 -0.45 -6.98
N PHE A 144 -15.92 0.76 -6.57
CA PHE A 144 -15.47 1.82 -7.49
C PHE A 144 -13.97 1.80 -7.75
N TYR A 145 -13.20 1.15 -6.87
CA TYR A 145 -11.75 1.04 -7.03
C TYR A 145 -11.31 -0.38 -6.68
N ILE A 146 -11.46 -1.31 -7.62
CA ILE A 146 -11.19 -2.75 -7.44
C ILE A 146 -9.84 -3.02 -6.75
N PRO A 147 -8.69 -2.40 -7.13
CA PRO A 147 -7.42 -2.67 -6.45
C PRO A 147 -7.27 -1.97 -5.08
N GLY A 148 -8.31 -1.30 -4.58
CA GLY A 148 -8.32 -0.58 -3.30
C GLY A 148 -8.06 -1.44 -2.08
N TRP A 149 -8.32 -2.74 -2.16
CA TRP A 149 -8.04 -3.68 -1.08
C TRP A 149 -6.55 -3.68 -0.70
N THR A 150 -5.64 -3.50 -1.67
CA THR A 150 -4.18 -3.43 -1.41
C THR A 150 -3.82 -2.25 -0.52
N LEU A 151 -4.45 -1.09 -0.76
CA LEU A 151 -4.22 0.13 0.00
C LEU A 151 -4.76 0.00 1.44
N GLY A 152 -5.93 -0.63 1.60
CA GLY A 152 -6.50 -0.95 2.91
C GLY A 152 -5.56 -1.83 3.73
N VAL A 153 -5.03 -2.91 3.13
CA VAL A 153 -4.03 -3.77 3.77
C VAL A 153 -2.77 -2.99 4.16
N GLU A 154 -2.27 -2.14 3.26
CA GLU A 154 -1.09 -1.32 3.52
C GLU A 154 -1.32 -0.35 4.70
N MET A 155 -2.52 0.21 4.84
CA MET A 155 -2.93 1.01 5.99
C MET A 155 -2.86 0.24 7.31
N VAL A 156 -3.49 -0.93 7.36
CA VAL A 156 -3.48 -1.78 8.57
C VAL A 156 -2.06 -2.19 8.95
N LEU A 157 -1.27 -2.69 8.00
CA LEU A 157 0.11 -3.13 8.26
C LEU A 157 1.01 -1.99 8.72
N SER A 158 0.80 -0.79 8.19
CA SER A 158 1.60 0.35 8.60
C SER A 158 1.22 0.91 9.95
N LEU A 159 -0.04 0.75 10.39
CA LEU A 159 -0.40 1.00 11.79
C LEU A 159 0.31 0.02 12.73
N ALA A 160 0.59 -1.20 12.28
CA ALA A 160 1.35 -2.17 13.04
C ALA A 160 2.87 -1.89 13.08
N VAL A 161 3.42 -1.14 12.12
CA VAL A 161 4.88 -0.87 12.03
C VAL A 161 5.50 -0.38 13.33
N PRO A 162 4.97 0.65 14.02
CA PRO A 162 5.61 1.15 15.23
C PRO A 162 5.70 0.11 16.34
N VAL A 163 4.68 -0.74 16.47
CA VAL A 163 4.67 -1.88 17.40
C VAL A 163 5.69 -2.93 16.95
N LEU A 164 5.71 -3.29 15.67
CA LEU A 164 6.63 -4.29 15.12
C LEU A 164 8.09 -3.84 15.23
N VAL A 165 8.39 -2.57 14.98
CA VAL A 165 9.73 -1.99 15.14
C VAL A 165 10.14 -1.99 16.61
N TYR A 166 9.24 -1.61 17.52
CA TYR A 166 9.50 -1.66 18.96
C TYR A 166 9.82 -3.08 19.44
N LEU A 167 9.02 -4.07 19.03
CA LEU A 167 9.26 -5.48 19.34
C LEU A 167 10.57 -5.98 18.74
N SER A 168 10.87 -5.59 17.49
CA SER A 168 12.10 -5.99 16.79
C SER A 168 13.37 -5.45 17.44
N ARG A 169 13.34 -4.23 18.00
CA ARG A 169 14.45 -3.67 18.79
C ARG A 169 14.72 -4.47 20.06
N LYS A 170 13.68 -4.98 20.71
CA LYS A 170 13.80 -5.76 21.95
C LYS A 170 14.26 -7.19 21.67
N ASN A 171 13.65 -7.84 20.67
CA ASN A 171 14.02 -9.18 20.25
C ASN A 171 13.49 -9.42 18.82
N ILE A 172 14.39 -9.43 17.82
CA ILE A 172 14.04 -9.70 16.43
C ILE A 172 13.33 -11.04 16.23
N LYS A 173 13.55 -12.02 17.13
CA LYS A 173 12.85 -13.32 17.06
C LYS A 173 11.35 -13.19 17.29
N MET A 174 10.87 -12.12 17.92
CA MET A 174 9.44 -11.88 18.13
C MET A 174 8.69 -11.71 16.81
N ILE A 175 9.36 -11.31 15.73
CA ILE A 175 8.75 -11.14 14.43
C ILE A 175 8.27 -12.48 13.85
N TRP A 176 8.88 -13.60 14.24
CA TRP A 176 8.45 -14.94 13.83
C TRP A 176 7.06 -15.31 14.36
N TRP A 177 6.57 -14.66 15.42
CA TRP A 177 5.19 -14.85 15.91
C TRP A 177 4.14 -14.24 14.98
N VAL A 178 4.54 -13.32 14.08
CA VAL A 178 3.63 -12.78 13.06
C VAL A 178 3.27 -13.85 12.03
N ILE A 179 4.13 -14.84 11.81
CA ILE A 179 3.89 -15.93 10.85
C ILE A 179 2.70 -16.81 11.27
N PRO A 180 2.67 -17.45 12.46
CA PRO A 180 1.51 -18.22 12.88
C PRO A 180 0.27 -17.32 13.02
N MET A 181 0.42 -16.09 13.53
CA MET A 181 -0.68 -15.13 13.63
C MET A 181 -1.32 -14.84 12.25
N SER A 182 -0.50 -14.74 11.21
CA SER A 182 -0.98 -14.51 9.84
C SER A 182 -1.75 -15.70 9.27
N ILE A 183 -1.41 -16.94 9.66
CA ILE A 183 -2.10 -18.16 9.19
C ILE A 183 -3.55 -18.22 9.73
N PHE A 184 -3.79 -17.67 10.93
CA PHE A 184 -5.13 -17.60 11.51
C PHE A 184 -6.01 -16.49 10.90
N ILE A 185 -5.45 -15.60 10.06
CA ILE A 185 -6.19 -14.53 9.38
C ILE A 185 -6.42 -14.98 7.92
N GLU A 186 -7.68 -15.07 7.48
CA GLU A 186 -8.05 -15.68 6.20
C GLU A 186 -7.28 -15.16 4.95
N ASN A 187 -6.73 -16.16 4.24
CA ASN A 187 -6.30 -16.34 2.84
C ASN A 187 -5.60 -15.24 2.01
N HIS A 188 -5.98 -13.96 2.03
CA HIS A 188 -5.28 -12.93 1.23
C HIS A 188 -4.43 -11.99 2.06
N PHE A 189 -4.86 -11.67 3.29
CA PHE A 189 -4.14 -10.77 4.19
C PHE A 189 -2.83 -11.41 4.68
N SER A 190 -2.82 -12.73 4.84
CA SER A 190 -1.71 -13.47 5.45
C SER A 190 -0.42 -13.39 4.63
N SER A 191 -0.50 -13.63 3.32
CA SER A 191 0.68 -13.63 2.45
C SER A 191 1.34 -12.25 2.38
N PHE A 192 0.58 -11.16 2.23
CA PHE A 192 1.14 -9.81 2.16
C PHE A 192 1.71 -9.34 3.51
N ALA A 193 1.12 -9.77 4.63
CA ALA A 193 1.70 -9.52 5.95
C ALA A 193 3.11 -10.14 6.08
N LEU A 194 3.32 -11.35 5.56
CA LEU A 194 4.64 -12.00 5.53
C LEU A 194 5.66 -11.22 4.70
N HIS A 195 5.27 -10.81 3.47
CA HIS A 195 6.11 -9.97 2.62
C HIS A 195 6.49 -8.65 3.32
N PHE A 196 5.53 -8.04 4.00
CA PHE A 196 5.77 -6.81 4.74
C PHE A 196 6.77 -7.02 5.89
N VAL A 197 6.60 -8.09 6.68
CA VAL A 197 7.54 -8.47 7.76
C VAL A 197 8.94 -8.76 7.21
N LEU A 198 9.04 -9.44 6.07
CA LEU A 198 10.32 -9.66 5.38
C LEU A 198 11.03 -8.32 5.10
N GLY A 199 10.28 -7.31 4.67
CA GLY A 199 10.79 -5.94 4.52
C GLY A 199 11.37 -5.35 5.81
N ILE A 200 10.69 -5.54 6.94
CA ILE A 200 11.16 -5.08 8.26
C ILE A 200 12.46 -5.80 8.64
N MET A 201 12.54 -7.11 8.43
CA MET A 201 13.76 -7.90 8.70
C MET A 201 14.92 -7.43 7.83
N LEU A 202 14.68 -7.21 6.53
CA LEU A 202 15.68 -6.64 5.63
C LEU A 202 16.19 -5.29 6.15
N ALA A 203 15.30 -4.43 6.64
CA ALA A 203 15.70 -3.13 7.20
C ALA A 203 16.53 -3.26 8.49
N TYR A 204 16.26 -4.27 9.32
CA TYR A 204 17.02 -4.55 10.52
C TYR A 204 18.44 -5.04 10.22
N TYR A 205 18.58 -5.96 9.25
CA TYR A 205 19.88 -6.53 8.87
C TYR A 205 20.65 -5.70 7.83
N TYR A 206 20.03 -4.70 7.21
CA TYR A 206 20.64 -3.87 6.17
C TYR A 206 22.02 -3.28 6.54
N PRO A 207 22.25 -2.77 7.77
CA PRO A 207 23.58 -2.26 8.14
C PRO A 207 24.70 -3.30 8.01
N GLN A 208 24.42 -4.57 8.31
CA GLN A 208 25.39 -5.68 8.25
C GLN A 208 25.68 -6.13 6.82
N ILE A 209 24.80 -5.85 5.87
CA ILE A 209 24.93 -6.24 4.46
C ILE A 209 25.76 -5.20 3.68
N LYS A 210 25.83 -3.97 4.19
CA LYS A 210 26.55 -2.85 3.56
C LYS A 210 28.05 -2.81 3.94
N GLU A 211 28.44 -3.49 5.02
CA GLU A 211 29.83 -3.71 5.45
C GLU A 211 30.46 -4.87 4.68
#